data_AF-A0A3R9XLG3-F1
#
_entry.id   AF-A0A3R9XLG3-F1
#
_cell.length_a   1.000
_cell.length_b   1.000
_cell.length_c   1.000
_cell.angle_alpha   90.00
_cell.angle_beta   90.00
_cell.angle_gamma   90.00
#
_symmetry.space_group_name_H-M   'P 1'
#
loop_
_entity.id
_entity.type
_entity.pdbx_description
1 polymer ?
#
loop_
_entity_poly.entity_id
_entity_poly.type
_entity_poly.pdbx_seq_one_letter_code
_entity_poly.pdbx_strand_id
1 'polypeptide(L)'
;MATTRLTLAVADVLGRPPQAGTVAEVKLTWTDARGPVTQQVTVPLDRPVTRAVPAEEWSRIDLDVAHPDYAPESVALTRSSPGAPVYWDNRGVGVTRDGDDLRLTMELGRIRQSPVTPPPFTGTKARGDQPGVFFREVPGQPRRYAVLNTPAPPATPLWLEKVNVRTLTDAAPARAEQEGWDRFATTDRVVALADTGGFLWLEYGADDGAQPPQPRFLVAVWAPKQPPSSSSGPSSGSSSAVDVVCYFTPSTATRGYPVSAYPFRTGYPYSVRRDTAADQPYVVVGYRHLLRDLGLVHAQHVSGRPAVVVVPILPALPPGKENERFAWQPFNSQEGTHRLLLEVVRFLHRFGYGGSGSGTDFSRWQGGTAPVGRLPPLPAARRSSSVSAPPPALGNVTVSGFSSAIMGIFPLLTRKEISLPDRFPRHLFGGDAAAFDGVWREWWDLDLELKAEATGISAADYERRLLQWFAGGNDRRLRLYHCDHTMGKTPPARRFAALARLPHKAAVLPGLAEEWHSGDGRWTAAFYRAGLLRARTRPDDVLPRFPLEAGDAGLIHPFTAALGFGHASKLRAV
;
A
#
# COMPACT_ATOMS: atom_id res chain seq x y z
N MET A 1 -45.02 4.88 -22.23
CA MET A 1 -43.72 5.57 -22.28
C MET A 1 -42.65 4.51 -22.35
N ALA A 2 -41.67 4.64 -23.25
CA ALA A 2 -40.51 3.74 -23.26
C ALA A 2 -39.71 3.89 -21.96
N THR A 3 -39.21 2.79 -21.39
CA THR A 3 -38.48 2.78 -20.12
C THR A 3 -37.14 2.06 -20.28
N THR A 4 -36.09 2.64 -19.70
CA THR A 4 -34.80 1.97 -19.53
C THR A 4 -34.89 1.16 -18.24
N ARG A 5 -34.59 -0.15 -18.29
CA ARG A 5 -34.52 -1.01 -17.11
C ARG A 5 -33.10 -0.98 -16.56
N LEU A 6 -32.90 -0.26 -15.46
CA LEU A 6 -31.65 -0.17 -14.72
C LEU A 6 -31.54 -1.35 -13.75
N THR A 7 -30.65 -2.30 -14.02
CA THR A 7 -30.40 -3.45 -13.13
C THR A 7 -29.08 -3.25 -12.40
N LEU A 8 -29.15 -3.06 -11.08
CA LEU A 8 -27.98 -2.97 -10.20
C LEU A 8 -27.67 -4.35 -9.61
N ALA A 9 -26.46 -4.86 -9.84
CA ALA A 9 -25.87 -5.96 -9.12
C ALA A 9 -24.70 -5.45 -8.29
N VAL A 10 -24.55 -5.97 -7.08
CA VAL A 10 -23.47 -5.61 -6.17
C VAL A 10 -22.61 -6.83 -5.89
N ALA A 11 -21.30 -6.63 -5.87
CA ALA A 11 -20.33 -7.66 -5.50
C ALA A 11 -19.30 -7.08 -4.54
N ASP A 12 -18.57 -7.93 -3.83
CA ASP A 12 -17.38 -7.57 -3.08
C ASP A 12 -16.13 -7.60 -3.99
N VAL A 13 -14.94 -7.32 -3.45
CA VAL A 13 -13.68 -7.31 -4.22
C VAL A 13 -13.31 -8.68 -4.82
N LEU A 14 -13.93 -9.77 -4.34
CA LEU A 14 -13.73 -11.13 -4.85
C LEU A 14 -14.79 -11.50 -5.89
N GLY A 15 -15.67 -10.56 -6.28
CA GLY A 15 -16.78 -10.82 -7.20
C GLY A 15 -17.94 -11.60 -6.59
N ARG A 16 -17.98 -11.74 -5.25
CA ARG A 16 -19.04 -12.47 -4.54
C ARG A 16 -20.15 -11.50 -4.13
N PRO A 17 -21.42 -11.90 -4.12
CA PRO A 17 -22.46 -11.07 -3.53
C PRO A 17 -22.15 -10.83 -2.04
N PRO A 18 -22.42 -9.63 -1.51
CA PRO A 18 -22.40 -9.38 -0.08
C PRO A 18 -23.29 -10.37 0.69
N GLN A 19 -23.05 -10.51 2.00
CA GLN A 19 -23.69 -11.54 2.82
C GLN A 19 -25.23 -11.50 2.70
N ALA A 20 -25.85 -12.68 2.58
CA ALA A 20 -27.30 -12.82 2.48
C ALA A 20 -28.02 -12.10 3.63
N GLY A 21 -29.12 -11.42 3.32
CA GLY A 21 -29.89 -10.63 4.29
C GLY A 21 -29.32 -9.24 4.61
N THR A 22 -28.18 -8.85 4.03
CA THR A 22 -27.69 -7.46 4.11
C THR A 22 -28.38 -6.57 3.09
N VAL A 23 -28.57 -5.30 3.46
CA VAL A 23 -29.21 -4.29 2.63
C VAL A 23 -28.33 -3.06 2.50
N ALA A 24 -28.30 -2.47 1.30
CA ALA A 24 -27.72 -1.15 1.08
C ALA A 24 -28.81 -0.10 0.91
N GLU A 25 -28.49 1.11 1.30
CA GLU A 25 -29.23 2.29 0.88
C GLU A 25 -28.71 2.70 -0.50
N VAL A 26 -29.62 2.78 -1.47
CA VAL A 26 -29.34 3.20 -2.83
C VAL A 26 -30.10 4.47 -3.12
N LYS A 27 -29.37 5.52 -3.46
CA LYS A 27 -29.93 6.78 -3.93
C LYS A 27 -29.74 6.87 -5.43
N LEU A 28 -30.85 6.85 -6.16
CA LEU A 28 -30.91 7.00 -7.60
C LEU A 28 -31.44 8.39 -7.95
N THR A 29 -30.67 9.18 -8.68
CA THR A 29 -31.06 10.53 -9.11
C THR A 29 -30.97 10.61 -10.63
N TRP A 30 -32.00 11.13 -11.30
CA TRP A 30 -31.96 11.43 -12.73
C TRP A 30 -32.73 12.71 -13.02
N THR A 31 -32.56 13.28 -14.21
CA THR A 31 -33.37 14.44 -14.64
C THR A 31 -34.44 13.96 -15.60
N ASP A 32 -35.69 14.37 -15.37
CA ASP A 32 -36.82 14.21 -16.27
C ASP A 32 -37.30 15.56 -16.83
N ALA A 33 -38.38 15.59 -17.62
CA ALA A 33 -38.92 16.82 -18.20
C ALA A 33 -39.40 17.86 -17.17
N ARG A 34 -39.56 17.49 -15.90
CA ARG A 34 -40.02 18.32 -14.78
C ARG A 34 -38.90 18.72 -13.83
N GLY A 35 -37.71 18.12 -13.97
CA GLY A 35 -36.53 18.43 -13.17
C GLY A 35 -35.83 17.19 -12.60
N PRO A 36 -34.94 17.35 -11.61
CA PRO A 36 -34.28 16.21 -10.97
C PRO A 36 -35.26 15.40 -10.13
N VAL A 37 -35.34 14.10 -10.38
CA VAL A 37 -36.05 13.10 -9.59
C VAL A 37 -35.04 12.31 -8.77
N THR A 38 -35.27 12.20 -7.46
CA THR A 38 -34.45 11.37 -6.55
C THR A 38 -35.32 10.28 -5.93
N GLN A 39 -34.85 9.03 -6.01
CA GLN A 39 -35.41 7.90 -5.29
C GLN A 39 -34.38 7.35 -4.32
N GLN A 40 -34.76 7.21 -3.05
CA GLN A 40 -33.98 6.47 -2.06
C GLN A 40 -34.68 5.15 -1.79
N VAL A 41 -33.94 4.06 -1.98
CA VAL A 41 -34.47 2.70 -1.83
C VAL A 41 -33.48 1.84 -1.07
N THR A 42 -34.00 1.00 -0.19
CA THR A 42 -33.23 -0.06 0.45
C THR A 42 -33.26 -1.28 -0.48
N VAL A 43 -32.08 -1.78 -0.86
CA VAL A 43 -31.97 -2.93 -1.78
C VAL A 43 -31.25 -4.09 -1.09
N PRO A 44 -31.74 -5.34 -1.25
CA PRO A 44 -30.96 -6.50 -0.86
C PRO A 44 -29.71 -6.59 -1.74
N LEU A 45 -28.55 -6.83 -1.13
CA LEU A 45 -27.29 -6.94 -1.87
C LEU A 45 -26.99 -8.35 -2.40
N ASP A 46 -27.79 -9.34 -1.99
CA ASP A 46 -27.61 -10.75 -2.37
C ASP A 46 -28.13 -11.11 -3.77
N ARG A 47 -28.81 -10.17 -4.44
CA ARG A 47 -29.38 -10.37 -5.77
C ARG A 47 -29.46 -9.07 -6.58
N PRO A 48 -29.47 -9.13 -7.92
CA PRO A 48 -29.68 -7.95 -8.75
C PRO A 48 -31.06 -7.31 -8.51
N VAL A 49 -31.11 -5.97 -8.52
CA VAL A 49 -32.34 -5.19 -8.37
C VAL A 49 -32.57 -4.33 -9.60
N THR A 50 -33.76 -4.47 -10.20
CA THR A 50 -34.16 -3.70 -11.38
C THR A 50 -35.08 -2.54 -11.01
N ARG A 51 -34.83 -1.38 -11.62
CA ARG A 51 -35.66 -0.18 -11.53
C ARG A 51 -35.91 0.38 -12.93
N ALA A 52 -37.08 0.94 -13.15
CA ALA A 52 -37.42 1.59 -14.41
C ALA A 52 -37.08 3.08 -14.33
N VAL A 53 -36.40 3.60 -15.35
CA VAL A 53 -36.13 5.03 -15.55
C VAL A 53 -36.73 5.44 -16.91
N PRO A 54 -37.37 6.61 -17.07
CA PRO A 54 -37.96 7.02 -18.34
C PRO A 54 -36.94 7.06 -19.49
N ALA A 55 -37.12 6.27 -20.56
CA ALA A 55 -36.08 6.03 -21.57
C ALA A 55 -35.73 7.24 -22.45
N GLU A 56 -36.64 8.20 -22.59
CA GLU A 56 -36.48 9.35 -23.48
C GLU A 56 -35.97 10.62 -22.76
N GLU A 57 -36.00 10.65 -21.42
CA GLU A 57 -35.87 11.92 -20.68
C GLU A 57 -34.53 12.09 -19.96
N TRP A 58 -33.77 11.01 -19.69
CA TRP A 58 -32.52 11.16 -18.93
C TRP A 58 -31.31 11.43 -19.84
N SER A 59 -30.54 12.47 -19.48
CA SER A 59 -29.18 12.72 -19.99
C SER A 59 -28.11 12.30 -18.98
N ARG A 60 -28.49 12.21 -17.69
CA ARG A 60 -27.65 11.81 -16.57
C ARG A 60 -28.44 10.98 -15.56
N ILE A 61 -27.83 9.91 -15.06
CA ILE A 61 -28.29 9.13 -13.90
C ILE A 61 -27.13 9.07 -12.90
N ASP A 62 -27.34 9.54 -11.69
CA ASP A 62 -26.42 9.38 -10.57
C ASP A 62 -26.93 8.25 -9.66
N LEU A 63 -26.06 7.31 -9.32
CA LEU A 63 -26.33 6.19 -8.43
C LEU A 63 -25.33 6.22 -7.29
N ASP A 64 -25.81 6.42 -6.06
CA ASP A 64 -25.01 6.31 -4.83
C ASP A 64 -25.44 5.05 -4.06
N VAL A 65 -24.49 4.27 -3.58
CA VAL A 65 -24.69 3.05 -2.78
C VAL A 65 -23.97 3.20 -1.45
N ALA A 66 -24.71 3.13 -0.35
CA ALA A 66 -24.19 3.17 1.00
C ALA A 66 -24.51 1.85 1.72
N HIS A 67 -23.50 1.25 2.34
CA HIS A 67 -23.63 0.01 3.11
C HIS A 67 -22.82 0.12 4.41
N PRO A 68 -23.30 -0.39 5.56
CA PRO A 68 -22.57 -0.30 6.83
C PRO A 68 -21.18 -0.92 6.78
N ASP A 69 -21.02 -2.04 6.07
CA ASP A 69 -19.76 -2.78 6.02
C ASP A 69 -18.81 -2.35 4.89
N TYR A 70 -19.17 -1.39 4.05
CA TYR A 70 -18.33 -1.02 2.90
C TYR A 70 -18.17 0.50 2.81
N ALA A 71 -17.13 0.95 2.14
CA ALA A 71 -17.00 2.33 1.75
C ALA A 71 -18.17 2.70 0.80
N PRO A 72 -18.77 3.89 0.96
CA PRO A 72 -19.78 4.37 0.02
C PRO A 72 -19.22 4.43 -1.41
N GLU A 73 -20.02 4.01 -2.37
CA GLU A 73 -19.67 4.01 -3.79
C GLU A 73 -20.69 4.82 -4.60
N SER A 74 -20.22 5.44 -5.68
CA SER A 74 -21.10 6.18 -6.59
C SER A 74 -20.66 6.05 -8.05
N VAL A 75 -21.63 6.24 -8.96
CA VAL A 75 -21.39 6.30 -10.40
C VAL A 75 -22.40 7.22 -11.07
N ALA A 76 -21.90 8.09 -11.95
CA ALA A 76 -22.72 8.88 -12.85
C ALA A 76 -22.69 8.27 -14.24
N LEU A 77 -23.87 7.92 -14.76
CA LEU A 77 -24.10 7.51 -16.14
C LEU A 77 -24.52 8.74 -16.95
N THR A 78 -23.97 8.89 -18.15
CA THR A 78 -24.31 10.00 -19.05
C THR A 78 -24.47 9.53 -20.48
N ARG A 79 -25.38 10.17 -21.23
CA ARG A 79 -25.57 9.95 -22.67
C ARG A 79 -26.03 11.24 -23.34
N SER A 80 -25.73 11.40 -24.63
CA SER A 80 -26.08 12.61 -25.38
C SER A 80 -27.52 12.60 -25.93
N SER A 81 -28.08 11.42 -26.18
CA SER A 81 -29.43 11.25 -26.70
C SER A 81 -29.94 9.82 -26.40
N PRO A 82 -31.25 9.55 -26.53
CA PRO A 82 -31.76 8.18 -26.56
C PRO A 82 -31.00 7.36 -27.61
N GLY A 83 -30.65 6.11 -27.28
CA GLY A 83 -29.87 5.23 -28.16
C GLY A 83 -28.36 5.50 -28.23
N ALA A 84 -27.87 6.68 -27.80
CA ALA A 84 -26.43 6.96 -27.79
C ALA A 84 -25.66 6.05 -26.82
N PRO A 85 -24.34 5.87 -27.01
CA PRO A 85 -23.48 5.20 -26.05
C PRO A 85 -23.61 5.82 -24.65
N VAL A 86 -23.63 4.97 -23.63
CA VAL A 86 -23.62 5.39 -22.23
C VAL A 86 -22.17 5.48 -21.75
N TYR A 87 -21.83 6.58 -21.10
CA TYR A 87 -20.52 6.83 -20.50
C TYR A 87 -20.66 6.91 -18.98
N TRP A 88 -19.62 6.54 -18.26
CA TRP A 88 -19.63 6.61 -16.80
C TRP A 88 -18.28 7.03 -16.21
N ASP A 89 -18.30 7.54 -14.98
CA ASP A 89 -17.15 8.16 -14.32
C ASP A 89 -16.43 7.28 -13.29
N ASN A 90 -17.03 6.15 -12.87
CA ASN A 90 -16.41 5.17 -11.99
C ASN A 90 -15.98 3.90 -12.77
N ARG A 91 -14.69 3.76 -13.06
CA ARG A 91 -14.16 2.62 -13.83
C ARG A 91 -14.27 1.27 -13.12
N GLY A 92 -14.52 1.25 -11.81
CA GLY A 92 -14.80 0.01 -11.08
C GLY A 92 -16.23 -0.49 -11.27
N VAL A 93 -17.10 0.27 -11.94
CA VAL A 93 -18.44 -0.18 -12.28
C VAL A 93 -18.43 -0.79 -13.68
N GLY A 94 -18.82 -2.06 -13.75
CA GLY A 94 -19.12 -2.72 -15.02
C GLY A 94 -20.47 -2.26 -15.53
N VAL A 95 -20.52 -1.72 -16.75
CA VAL A 95 -21.77 -1.30 -17.40
C VAL A 95 -21.94 -2.07 -18.70
N THR A 96 -23.04 -2.80 -18.81
CA THR A 96 -23.43 -3.51 -20.04
C THR A 96 -24.83 -3.07 -20.44
N ARG A 97 -25.04 -2.85 -21.75
CA ARG A 97 -26.33 -2.48 -22.31
C ARG A 97 -26.79 -3.53 -23.31
N ASP A 98 -28.02 -4.00 -23.12
CA ASP A 98 -28.72 -4.89 -24.04
C ASP A 98 -30.11 -4.30 -24.35
N GLY A 99 -30.25 -3.65 -25.51
CA GLY A 99 -31.43 -2.86 -25.84
C GLY A 99 -31.72 -1.75 -24.80
N ASP A 100 -32.86 -1.88 -24.12
CA ASP A 100 -33.33 -0.99 -23.06
C ASP A 100 -32.86 -1.40 -21.66
N ASP A 101 -32.16 -2.51 -21.53
CA ASP A 101 -31.63 -3.00 -20.28
C ASP A 101 -30.21 -2.46 -20.07
N LEU A 102 -30.06 -1.68 -19.00
CA LEU A 102 -28.76 -1.19 -18.54
C LEU A 102 -28.41 -1.91 -17.26
N ARG A 103 -27.42 -2.81 -17.33
CA ARG A 103 -26.96 -3.58 -16.18
C ARG A 103 -25.66 -2.99 -15.65
N LEU A 104 -25.65 -2.69 -14.36
CA LEU A 104 -24.52 -2.18 -13.61
C LEU A 104 -24.07 -3.26 -12.63
N THR A 105 -22.77 -3.51 -12.60
CA THR A 105 -22.12 -4.31 -11.56
C THR A 105 -21.18 -3.41 -10.79
N MET A 106 -21.54 -3.11 -9.54
CA MET A 106 -20.76 -2.27 -8.64
C MET A 106 -20.06 -3.14 -7.61
N GLU A 107 -18.73 -3.05 -7.57
CA GLU A 107 -17.94 -3.73 -6.55
C GLU A 107 -17.80 -2.83 -5.31
N LEU A 108 -18.17 -3.31 -4.14
CA LEU A 108 -17.97 -2.62 -2.88
C LEU A 108 -16.67 -3.06 -2.22
N GLY A 109 -15.86 -2.08 -1.82
CA GLY A 109 -14.63 -2.27 -1.06
C GLY A 109 -14.78 -1.67 0.34
N ARG A 110 -13.83 -1.98 1.22
CA ARG A 110 -13.68 -1.38 2.56
C ARG A 110 -12.55 -0.35 2.60
N ILE A 111 -11.86 -0.14 1.47
CA ILE A 111 -10.90 0.93 1.28
C ILE A 111 -11.59 2.20 0.83
N ARG A 112 -11.22 3.30 1.49
CA ARG A 112 -11.48 4.67 1.02
C ARG A 112 -10.22 5.51 1.15
N GLN A 113 -10.19 6.67 0.48
CA GLN A 113 -9.14 7.64 0.74
C GLN A 113 -9.24 8.17 2.17
N SER A 114 -8.11 8.38 2.84
CA SER A 114 -8.12 9.03 4.15
C SER A 114 -8.66 10.46 4.04
N PRO A 115 -9.55 10.89 4.96
CA PRO A 115 -9.95 12.28 5.04
C PRO A 115 -8.74 13.18 5.31
N VAL A 116 -8.86 14.45 4.94
CA VAL A 116 -7.81 15.46 5.16
C VAL A 116 -8.34 16.62 5.99
N THR A 117 -7.42 17.22 6.76
CA THR A 117 -7.72 18.36 7.63
C THR A 117 -6.59 19.38 7.55
N PRO A 118 -6.85 20.69 7.61
CA PRO A 118 -5.79 21.67 7.64
C PRO A 118 -4.91 21.46 8.90
N PRO A 119 -3.60 21.75 8.82
CA PRO A 119 -2.74 21.79 9.99
C PRO A 119 -3.27 22.84 10.96
N PRO A 120 -3.05 22.68 12.28
CA PRO A 120 -3.32 23.76 13.22
C PRO A 120 -2.58 25.03 12.81
N PHE A 121 -3.25 26.17 12.94
CA PHE A 121 -2.66 27.49 12.67
C PHE A 121 -1.43 27.72 13.56
N THR A 122 -0.45 28.46 13.05
CA THR A 122 0.74 28.87 13.81
C THR A 122 0.32 29.46 15.16
N GLY A 123 0.84 28.91 16.27
CA GLY A 123 0.48 29.30 17.64
C GLY A 123 -0.65 28.47 18.30
N THR A 124 -1.37 27.64 17.55
CA THR A 124 -2.38 26.72 18.11
C THR A 124 -1.80 25.33 18.37
N LYS A 125 -2.12 24.75 19.54
CA LYS A 125 -1.73 23.37 19.88
C LYS A 125 -2.85 22.42 19.46
N ALA A 126 -2.71 21.69 18.36
CA ALA A 126 -3.57 20.53 18.10
C ALA A 126 -3.23 19.41 19.09
N ARG A 127 -4.25 18.67 19.55
CA ARG A 127 -4.12 17.57 20.50
C ARG A 127 -5.22 16.55 20.26
N GLY A 128 -4.92 15.28 20.52
CA GLY A 128 -5.91 14.20 20.43
C GLY A 128 -6.31 13.89 18.99
N ASP A 129 -7.41 13.18 18.82
CA ASP A 129 -7.83 12.65 17.54
C ASP A 129 -8.26 13.77 16.59
N GLN A 130 -7.68 13.75 15.39
CA GLN A 130 -8.00 14.67 14.31
C GLN A 130 -8.92 13.99 13.29
N PRO A 131 -9.71 14.76 12.52
CA PRO A 131 -10.65 14.21 11.55
C PRO A 131 -9.96 13.69 10.28
N GLY A 132 -8.64 13.84 10.12
CA GLY A 132 -7.93 13.40 8.93
C GLY A 132 -6.43 13.67 8.95
N VAL A 133 -5.76 13.30 7.86
CA VAL A 133 -4.34 13.59 7.63
C VAL A 133 -4.15 15.07 7.37
N PHE A 134 -3.12 15.67 7.96
CA PHE A 134 -2.81 17.08 7.69
C PHE A 134 -2.41 17.31 6.24
N PHE A 135 -2.83 18.43 5.65
CA PHE A 135 -2.40 18.84 4.30
C PHE A 135 -1.98 20.31 4.24
N ARG A 136 -1.07 20.67 3.33
CA ARG A 136 -0.70 22.04 2.99
C ARG A 136 -1.21 22.39 1.61
N GLU A 137 -1.69 23.61 1.46
CA GLU A 137 -2.10 24.20 0.18
C GLU A 137 -1.22 25.41 -0.07
N VAL A 138 -0.64 25.48 -1.27
CA VAL A 138 0.18 26.62 -1.73
C VAL A 138 -0.47 27.10 -3.02
N PRO A 139 -0.74 28.42 -3.19
CA PRO A 139 -1.35 28.94 -4.41
C PRO A 139 -0.60 28.47 -5.67
N GLY A 140 -1.33 27.97 -6.66
CA GLY A 140 -0.77 27.46 -7.91
C GLY A 140 -0.10 26.07 -7.82
N GLN A 141 -0.16 25.39 -6.67
CA GLN A 141 0.39 24.04 -6.48
C GLN A 141 -0.68 23.06 -5.98
N PRO A 142 -0.58 21.76 -6.31
CA PRO A 142 -1.49 20.76 -5.76
C PRO A 142 -1.35 20.68 -4.23
N ARG A 143 -2.46 20.35 -3.56
CA ARG A 143 -2.48 20.06 -2.11
C ARG A 143 -1.50 18.94 -1.80
N ARG A 144 -0.84 19.01 -0.65
CA ARG A 144 0.23 18.09 -0.26
C ARG A 144 -0.01 17.59 1.15
N TYR A 145 0.25 16.32 1.45
CA TYR A 145 0.22 15.89 2.84
C TYR A 145 1.27 16.66 3.66
N ALA A 146 0.93 17.03 4.88
CA ALA A 146 1.78 17.81 5.76
C ALA A 146 2.27 16.93 6.90
N VAL A 147 3.58 16.76 6.99
CA VAL A 147 4.23 16.15 8.16
C VAL A 147 4.86 17.27 8.97
N LEU A 148 4.23 17.63 10.09
CA LEU A 148 4.65 18.73 10.96
C LEU A 148 5.77 18.24 11.92
N ASN A 149 6.62 19.16 12.39
CA ASN A 149 7.81 18.89 13.22
C ASN A 149 8.92 18.03 12.62
N THR A 150 9.19 18.21 11.34
CA THR A 150 10.53 17.93 10.83
C THR A 150 11.43 19.13 11.14
N PRO A 151 12.65 18.94 11.69
CA PRO A 151 13.56 20.04 11.99
C PRO A 151 13.87 20.76 10.67
N ALA A 152 13.31 21.96 10.52
CA ALA A 152 13.05 22.64 9.25
C ALA A 152 12.35 21.72 8.24
N PRO A 153 11.00 21.77 8.07
CA PRO A 153 10.42 21.16 6.88
C PRO A 153 11.17 21.78 5.69
N PRO A 154 11.77 20.97 4.80
CA PRO A 154 12.41 21.54 3.63
C PRO A 154 11.40 22.46 2.96
N ALA A 155 11.84 23.63 2.48
CA ALA A 155 10.96 24.61 1.86
C ALA A 155 10.10 23.96 0.76
N THR A 156 10.62 22.88 0.17
CA THR A 156 9.94 21.95 -0.74
C THR A 156 9.87 20.55 -0.10
N PRO A 157 8.73 19.85 -0.05
CA PRO A 157 8.68 18.47 0.41
C PRO A 157 9.61 17.57 -0.42
N LEU A 158 10.30 16.61 0.22
CA LEU A 158 11.30 15.73 -0.43
C LEU A 158 10.78 15.02 -1.69
N TRP A 159 9.47 14.71 -1.78
CA TRP A 159 8.90 14.08 -2.97
C TRP A 159 8.72 15.02 -4.18
N LEU A 160 8.98 16.31 -4.01
CA LEU A 160 8.99 17.32 -5.08
C LEU A 160 10.39 17.85 -5.34
N GLU A 161 11.32 17.61 -4.42
CA GLU A 161 12.71 17.91 -4.63
C GLU A 161 13.31 16.89 -5.60
N LYS A 162 14.23 17.37 -6.43
CA LYS A 162 15.11 16.50 -7.20
C LYS A 162 16.17 15.98 -6.23
N VAL A 163 16.06 14.70 -5.88
CA VAL A 163 16.97 14.05 -4.94
C VAL A 163 17.92 13.17 -5.71
N ASN A 164 19.22 13.21 -5.39
CA ASN A 164 20.16 12.23 -5.91
C ASN A 164 20.03 10.93 -5.12
N VAL A 165 19.72 9.84 -5.81
CA VAL A 165 19.47 8.53 -5.22
C VAL A 165 20.58 7.59 -5.68
N ARG A 166 21.35 7.10 -4.71
CA ARG A 166 22.45 6.15 -4.92
C ARG A 166 21.98 4.73 -4.59
N THR A 167 22.26 3.80 -5.50
CA THR A 167 21.85 2.38 -5.37
C THR A 167 22.95 1.44 -5.85
N LEU A 168 22.96 0.20 -5.34
CA LEU A 168 23.93 -0.84 -5.73
C LEU A 168 23.72 -1.29 -7.18
N THR A 169 24.77 -1.46 -8.00
CA THR A 169 24.69 -1.68 -9.47
C THR A 169 24.58 -3.14 -9.93
N ASP A 170 24.64 -4.09 -9.00
CA ASP A 170 24.92 -5.51 -9.21
C ASP A 170 26.38 -5.75 -9.62
N ALA A 171 27.08 -6.58 -8.84
CA ALA A 171 28.49 -7.00 -9.02
C ALA A 171 29.58 -5.99 -8.61
N ALA A 172 29.97 -6.03 -7.33
CA ALA A 172 31.37 -6.25 -6.89
C ALA A 172 31.43 -6.27 -5.35
N PRO A 173 32.31 -7.07 -4.73
CA PRO A 173 32.55 -6.98 -3.30
C PRO A 173 33.06 -5.58 -2.96
N ALA A 174 32.62 -5.08 -1.81
CA ALA A 174 32.97 -3.74 -1.39
C ALA A 174 34.50 -3.57 -1.25
N ARG A 175 35.10 -2.50 -1.78
CA ARG A 175 36.55 -2.28 -1.67
C ARG A 175 36.88 -1.87 -0.23
N ALA A 176 37.53 -2.76 0.52
CA ALA A 176 37.72 -2.62 1.97
C ALA A 176 38.49 -1.33 2.35
N GLU A 177 39.41 -0.92 1.48
CA GLU A 177 40.23 0.29 1.59
C GLU A 177 39.50 1.61 1.26
N GLN A 178 38.31 1.58 0.66
CA GLN A 178 37.54 2.79 0.35
C GLN A 178 36.64 3.19 1.53
N GLU A 179 36.04 4.38 1.50
CA GLU A 179 35.18 4.90 2.58
C GLU A 179 33.73 5.05 2.12
N GLY A 180 32.78 4.85 3.04
CA GLY A 180 31.37 5.13 2.80
C GLY A 180 30.80 4.42 1.58
N TRP A 181 30.10 5.17 0.73
CA TRP A 181 29.48 4.65 -0.49
C TRP A 181 30.49 4.16 -1.53
N ASP A 182 31.72 4.68 -1.54
CA ASP A 182 32.72 4.31 -2.52
C ASP A 182 33.14 2.85 -2.35
N ARG A 183 32.99 2.30 -1.14
CA ARG A 183 33.15 0.88 -0.88
C ARG A 183 32.27 0.06 -1.81
N PHE A 184 31.06 0.50 -2.13
CA PHE A 184 30.10 -0.27 -2.90
C PHE A 184 30.12 0.11 -4.39
N ALA A 185 29.88 -0.88 -5.25
CA ALA A 185 29.59 -0.61 -6.65
C ALA A 185 28.21 0.06 -6.77
N THR A 186 28.19 1.36 -7.05
CA THR A 186 26.96 2.18 -6.99
C THR A 186 26.70 2.95 -8.27
N THR A 187 25.43 3.33 -8.46
CA THR A 187 24.98 4.27 -9.48
C THR A 187 24.09 5.30 -8.85
N ASP A 188 24.19 6.51 -9.38
CA ASP A 188 23.41 7.67 -8.97
C ASP A 188 22.35 7.97 -10.02
N ARG A 189 21.16 8.35 -9.57
CA ARG A 189 20.11 8.90 -10.41
C ARG A 189 19.40 10.03 -9.68
N VAL A 190 19.19 11.13 -10.39
CA VAL A 190 18.34 12.21 -9.91
C VAL A 190 16.89 11.81 -10.09
N VAL A 191 16.12 11.84 -9.01
CA VAL A 191 14.72 11.45 -8.97
C VAL A 191 13.89 12.61 -8.44
N ALA A 192 12.87 13.02 -9.18
CA ALA A 192 11.78 13.83 -8.67
C ALA A 192 10.57 12.92 -8.54
N LEU A 193 10.13 12.58 -7.32
CA LEU A 193 9.02 11.63 -7.15
C LEU A 193 7.72 12.13 -7.79
N ALA A 194 7.58 13.44 -7.94
CA ALA A 194 6.50 14.06 -8.67
C ALA A 194 6.32 13.54 -10.10
N ASP A 195 7.41 13.10 -10.74
CA ASP A 195 7.39 12.60 -12.11
C ASP A 195 7.23 11.08 -12.19
N THR A 196 7.36 10.38 -11.05
CA THR A 196 7.51 8.92 -11.01
C THR A 196 6.29 8.18 -10.47
N GLY A 197 5.34 8.89 -9.87
CA GLY A 197 4.12 8.28 -9.32
C GLY A 197 3.38 9.21 -8.35
N GLY A 198 2.66 8.61 -7.40
CA GLY A 198 1.88 9.36 -6.43
C GLY A 198 1.66 8.58 -5.14
N PHE A 199 1.49 9.37 -4.08
CA PHE A 199 1.41 8.91 -2.70
C PHE A 199 0.03 9.19 -2.12
N LEU A 200 -0.55 8.19 -1.47
CA LEU A 200 -1.90 8.21 -0.93
C LEU A 200 -1.91 7.72 0.52
N TRP A 201 -2.80 8.33 1.29
CA TRP A 201 -3.29 7.73 2.54
C TRP A 201 -4.68 7.16 2.30
N LEU A 202 -4.86 5.91 2.70
CA LEU A 202 -6.12 5.18 2.63
C LEU A 202 -6.54 4.75 4.03
N GLU A 203 -7.85 4.68 4.24
CA GLU A 203 -8.45 3.97 5.36
C GLU A 203 -8.97 2.62 4.88
N TYR A 204 -8.73 1.58 5.66
CA TYR A 204 -9.27 0.24 5.46
C TYR A 204 -10.10 -0.16 6.68
N GLY A 205 -11.36 -0.52 6.47
CA GLY A 205 -12.30 -0.83 7.55
C GLY A 205 -13.70 -0.29 7.28
N ALA A 206 -14.55 -0.25 8.29
CA ALA A 206 -15.89 0.32 8.13
C ALA A 206 -15.89 1.83 8.30
N ASP A 207 -16.89 2.48 7.73
CA ASP A 207 -17.17 3.90 7.97
C ASP A 207 -17.55 4.15 9.45
N ASP A 208 -17.38 5.39 9.91
CA ASP A 208 -17.67 5.83 11.28
C ASP A 208 -19.17 5.79 11.63
N GLY A 209 -20.05 5.44 10.67
CA GLY A 209 -21.50 5.32 10.83
C GLY A 209 -22.08 3.90 11.00
N ALA A 210 -21.25 2.84 11.05
CA ALA A 210 -21.73 1.45 11.07
C ALA A 210 -21.99 0.88 12.49
N GLN A 211 -23.04 0.06 12.65
CA GLN A 211 -23.21 -0.86 13.79
C GLN A 211 -22.20 -2.03 13.72
N PRO A 212 -21.99 -2.79 14.83
CA PRO A 212 -21.09 -2.54 15.97
C PRO A 212 -19.66 -2.05 15.58
N PRO A 213 -18.75 -1.76 16.54
CA PRO A 213 -17.48 -1.11 16.22
C PRO A 213 -16.56 -2.01 15.38
N GLN A 214 -16.48 -1.71 14.09
CA GLN A 214 -15.56 -2.39 13.16
C GLN A 214 -14.19 -1.74 13.18
N PRO A 215 -13.11 -2.50 12.96
CA PRO A 215 -11.77 -1.96 13.02
C PRO A 215 -11.51 -0.96 11.89
N ARG A 216 -10.68 0.04 12.18
CA ARG A 216 -10.17 1.02 11.21
C ARG A 216 -8.65 0.93 11.15
N PHE A 217 -8.11 0.92 9.93
CA PHE A 217 -6.68 0.87 9.66
C PHE A 217 -6.28 1.98 8.70
N LEU A 218 -5.08 2.51 8.89
CA LEU A 218 -4.40 3.43 8.00
C LEU A 218 -3.45 2.64 7.11
N VAL A 219 -3.48 2.93 5.82
CA VAL A 219 -2.62 2.30 4.81
C VAL A 219 -1.94 3.40 4.01
N ALA A 220 -0.62 3.36 3.94
CA ALA A 220 0.15 4.23 3.06
C ALA A 220 0.35 3.50 1.73
N VAL A 221 0.08 4.18 0.61
CA VAL A 221 0.24 3.59 -0.72
C VAL A 221 1.07 4.51 -1.60
N TRP A 222 2.07 3.92 -2.25
CA TRP A 222 2.73 4.52 -3.41
C TRP A 222 2.32 3.76 -4.67
N ALA A 223 1.83 4.46 -5.68
CA ALA A 223 1.61 3.87 -7.00
C ALA A 223 2.53 4.54 -8.03
N PRO A 224 3.39 3.78 -8.72
CA PRO A 224 4.29 4.32 -9.72
C PRO A 224 3.54 4.67 -11.00
N LYS A 225 3.92 5.76 -11.67
CA LYS A 225 3.40 6.13 -12.98
C LYS A 225 3.67 4.99 -13.96
N GLN A 226 2.61 4.45 -14.56
CA GLN A 226 2.73 3.45 -15.61
C GLN A 226 3.31 4.13 -16.86
N PRO A 227 4.32 3.55 -17.53
CA PRO A 227 4.74 4.05 -18.83
C PRO A 227 3.54 3.99 -19.78
N PRO A 228 3.39 4.96 -20.71
CA PRO A 228 2.38 4.84 -21.76
C PRO A 228 2.65 3.53 -22.50
N SER A 229 1.68 2.62 -22.48
CA SER A 229 1.81 1.32 -23.15
C SER A 229 2.09 1.58 -24.63
N SER A 230 3.31 1.28 -25.09
CA SER A 230 3.66 1.28 -26.50
C SER A 230 3.05 0.04 -27.16
N SER A 231 1.75 0.05 -27.39
CA SER A 231 1.09 -0.93 -28.25
C SER A 231 -0.03 -0.26 -29.03
N SER A 232 0.33 0.17 -30.23
CA SER A 232 -0.53 0.24 -31.39
C SER A 232 -1.29 -1.08 -31.57
N GLY A 233 -2.59 -1.10 -31.27
CA GLY A 233 -3.50 -2.18 -31.68
C GLY A 233 -4.62 -2.48 -30.67
N PRO A 234 -5.87 -2.63 -31.11
CA PRO A 234 -6.96 -3.13 -30.28
C PRO A 234 -6.86 -4.66 -30.16
N SER A 235 -5.88 -5.16 -29.40
CA SER A 235 -5.78 -6.60 -29.13
C SER A 235 -6.27 -6.92 -27.72
N SER A 236 -7.47 -7.51 -27.67
CA SER A 236 -7.99 -8.42 -26.64
C SER A 236 -7.73 -8.06 -25.16
N GLY A 237 -8.69 -7.37 -24.53
CA GLY A 237 -9.25 -7.61 -23.18
C GLY A 237 -8.41 -7.97 -21.94
N SER A 238 -7.09 -8.12 -22.03
CA SER A 238 -6.23 -8.49 -20.91
C SER A 238 -5.79 -7.22 -20.19
N SER A 239 -6.33 -6.99 -18.99
CA SER A 239 -5.81 -5.97 -18.09
C SER A 239 -4.40 -6.37 -17.65
N SER A 240 -3.42 -5.46 -17.78
CA SER A 240 -2.05 -5.72 -17.33
C SER A 240 -2.07 -5.97 -15.82
N ALA A 241 -1.52 -7.10 -15.37
CA ALA A 241 -1.43 -7.39 -13.94
C ALA A 241 -0.59 -6.31 -13.21
N VAL A 242 -0.95 -6.00 -11.95
CA VAL A 242 -0.26 -5.01 -11.13
C VAL A 242 0.61 -5.70 -10.10
N ASP A 243 1.92 -5.56 -10.22
CA ASP A 243 2.88 -6.01 -9.21
C ASP A 243 2.77 -5.16 -7.93
N VAL A 244 2.92 -5.83 -6.78
CA VAL A 244 2.77 -5.20 -5.46
C VAL A 244 3.90 -5.60 -4.50
N VAL A 245 4.45 -4.61 -3.78
CA VAL A 245 5.30 -4.82 -2.61
C VAL A 245 4.48 -4.46 -1.37
N CYS A 246 4.12 -5.47 -0.57
CA CYS A 246 3.50 -5.28 0.74
C CYS A 246 4.60 -5.16 1.80
N TYR A 247 4.84 -3.94 2.26
CA TYR A 247 5.92 -3.62 3.20
C TYR A 247 5.38 -3.39 4.60
N PHE A 248 5.81 -4.20 5.56
CA PHE A 248 5.45 -4.11 6.96
C PHE A 248 6.48 -3.28 7.71
N THR A 249 6.02 -2.21 8.37
CA THR A 249 6.87 -1.34 9.18
C THR A 249 7.20 -1.97 10.53
N PRO A 250 8.20 -1.47 11.27
CA PRO A 250 8.37 -1.83 12.67
C PRO A 250 7.10 -1.59 13.49
N SER A 251 6.94 -2.32 14.59
CA SER A 251 5.82 -2.17 15.51
C SER A 251 5.74 -0.73 16.05
N THR A 252 4.53 -0.17 16.06
CA THR A 252 4.24 1.14 16.67
C THR A 252 4.04 1.05 18.18
N ALA A 253 4.14 -0.15 18.79
CA ALA A 253 4.08 -0.36 20.24
C ALA A 253 5.31 0.18 21.02
N THR A 254 6.05 1.13 20.44
CA THR A 254 7.20 1.81 21.05
C THR A 254 6.79 3.13 21.71
N ARG A 255 7.67 3.68 22.56
CA ARG A 255 7.44 4.96 23.24
C ARG A 255 7.08 6.07 22.23
N GLY A 256 5.96 6.73 22.46
CA GLY A 256 5.52 7.91 21.72
C GLY A 256 4.32 7.71 20.80
N TYR A 257 3.84 6.49 20.54
CA TYR A 257 2.59 6.32 19.80
C TYR A 257 1.39 6.32 20.77
N PRO A 258 0.32 7.09 20.52
CA PRO A 258 -0.90 7.03 21.33
C PRO A 258 -1.53 5.64 21.24
N VAL A 259 -1.74 4.97 22.37
CA VAL A 259 -2.31 3.61 22.36
C VAL A 259 -3.75 3.60 21.86
N SER A 260 -4.13 2.52 21.18
CA SER A 260 -5.45 2.33 20.61
C SER A 260 -5.88 0.88 20.76
N ALA A 261 -6.90 0.64 21.57
CA ALA A 261 -7.52 -0.68 21.71
C ALA A 261 -8.42 -0.97 20.50
N TYR A 262 -8.63 -2.26 20.19
CA TYR A 262 -9.66 -2.66 19.22
C TYR A 262 -11.00 -2.01 19.58
N PRO A 263 -11.72 -1.35 18.64
CA PRO A 263 -11.62 -1.38 17.16
C PRO A 263 -10.72 -0.28 16.54
N PHE A 264 -9.78 0.29 17.29
CA PHE A 264 -8.80 1.27 16.80
C PHE A 264 -9.40 2.62 16.34
N ARG A 265 -10.41 3.11 17.07
CA ARG A 265 -11.12 4.36 16.74
C ARG A 265 -10.66 5.57 17.54
N THR A 266 -10.04 5.34 18.70
CA THR A 266 -9.51 6.39 19.59
C THR A 266 -7.99 6.30 19.64
N GLY A 267 -7.29 7.43 19.56
CA GLY A 267 -5.83 7.46 19.56
C GLY A 267 -5.20 7.04 18.22
N TYR A 268 -6.00 6.67 17.23
CA TYR A 268 -5.56 6.18 15.92
C TYR A 268 -6.64 6.47 14.86
N PRO A 269 -6.29 6.75 13.60
CA PRO A 269 -4.93 6.88 13.05
C PRO A 269 -4.36 8.31 13.10
N TYR A 270 -5.20 9.33 13.28
CA TYR A 270 -4.81 10.73 13.08
C TYR A 270 -4.52 11.49 14.37
N SER A 271 -4.35 10.77 15.48
CA SER A 271 -4.12 11.39 16.79
C SER A 271 -2.88 12.25 16.80
N VAL A 272 -2.95 13.39 17.48
CA VAL A 272 -1.85 14.35 17.62
C VAL A 272 -1.31 14.34 19.03
N ARG A 273 0.02 14.29 19.14
CA ARG A 273 0.74 14.31 20.43
C ARG A 273 0.50 15.61 21.19
N ARG A 274 0.42 15.51 22.53
CA ARG A 274 0.06 16.62 23.44
C ARG A 274 1.16 17.68 23.59
N ASP A 275 2.41 17.31 23.33
CA ASP A 275 3.65 17.99 23.75
C ASP A 275 4.52 18.48 22.59
N THR A 276 4.15 18.16 21.35
CA THR A 276 4.88 18.57 20.15
C THR A 276 3.93 19.26 19.17
N ALA A 277 4.41 20.22 18.40
CA ALA A 277 3.63 20.97 17.42
C ALA A 277 2.99 20.07 16.34
N ALA A 278 1.80 19.53 16.61
CA ALA A 278 0.93 18.94 15.62
C ALA A 278 1.47 17.70 14.86
N ASP A 279 2.27 16.85 15.51
CA ASP A 279 2.76 15.60 14.92
C ASP A 279 1.68 14.51 14.93
N GLN A 280 1.45 13.86 13.77
CA GLN A 280 0.57 12.70 13.59
C GLN A 280 1.41 11.43 13.47
N PRO A 281 1.80 10.78 14.60
CA PRO A 281 2.87 9.79 14.61
C PRO A 281 2.62 8.60 13.68
N TYR A 282 1.37 8.13 13.54
CA TYR A 282 1.04 7.02 12.62
C TYR A 282 1.17 7.40 11.14
N VAL A 283 0.75 8.61 10.77
CA VAL A 283 0.94 9.16 9.41
C VAL A 283 2.44 9.30 9.14
N VAL A 284 3.22 9.76 10.12
CA VAL A 284 4.66 9.91 9.97
C VAL A 284 5.37 8.59 9.67
N VAL A 285 4.86 7.43 10.13
CA VAL A 285 5.47 6.12 9.83
C VAL A 285 5.56 5.87 8.33
N GLY A 286 4.44 5.93 7.61
CA GLY A 286 4.43 5.65 6.16
C GLY A 286 5.28 6.66 5.39
N TYR A 287 5.20 7.95 5.74
CA TYR A 287 6.03 9.00 5.15
C TYR A 287 7.52 8.73 5.32
N ARG A 288 7.94 8.39 6.54
CA ARG A 288 9.35 8.12 6.86
C ARG A 288 9.88 6.96 6.05
N HIS A 289 9.18 5.84 6.01
CA HIS A 289 9.69 4.66 5.32
C HIS A 289 9.67 4.86 3.81
N LEU A 290 8.52 5.23 3.23
CA LEU A 290 8.38 5.33 1.77
C LEU A 290 9.26 6.43 1.17
N LEU A 291 9.33 7.60 1.80
CA LEU A 291 9.80 8.83 1.15
C LEU A 291 11.06 9.43 1.77
N ARG A 292 11.34 9.23 3.07
CA ARG A 292 12.41 9.98 3.77
C ARG A 292 13.57 9.14 4.29
N ASP A 293 13.33 8.31 5.30
CA ASP A 293 14.36 7.60 6.06
C ASP A 293 14.91 6.41 5.28
N LEU A 294 14.04 5.58 4.70
CA LEU A 294 14.47 4.46 3.85
C LEU A 294 14.41 4.77 2.36
N GLY A 295 13.58 5.75 1.97
CA GLY A 295 13.43 6.14 0.56
C GLY A 295 13.01 4.99 -0.34
N LEU A 296 12.14 4.07 0.13
CA LEU A 296 11.76 2.86 -0.60
C LEU A 296 11.28 3.16 -2.03
N VAL A 297 10.51 4.23 -2.18
CA VAL A 297 9.97 4.66 -3.47
C VAL A 297 11.07 5.14 -4.41
N HIS A 298 12.04 5.90 -3.89
CA HIS A 298 13.20 6.34 -4.66
C HIS A 298 14.00 5.12 -5.15
N ALA A 299 14.27 4.17 -4.25
CA ALA A 299 15.01 2.97 -4.55
C ALA A 299 14.31 2.11 -5.62
N GLN A 300 12.99 1.95 -5.53
CA GLN A 300 12.18 1.24 -6.53
C GLN A 300 12.17 1.94 -7.89
N HIS A 301 12.10 3.27 -7.91
CA HIS A 301 12.17 4.01 -9.17
C HIS A 301 13.52 3.82 -9.86
N VAL A 302 14.62 3.93 -9.11
CA VAL A 302 15.98 3.73 -9.64
C VAL A 302 16.21 2.29 -10.09
N SER A 303 15.53 1.31 -9.49
CA SER A 303 15.63 -0.08 -9.90
C SER A 303 15.05 -0.37 -11.29
N GLY A 304 14.23 0.53 -11.84
CA GLY A 304 13.55 0.34 -13.12
C GLY A 304 12.50 -0.76 -13.10
N ARG A 305 12.17 -1.31 -11.92
CA ARG A 305 11.12 -2.32 -11.72
C ARG A 305 10.02 -1.71 -10.87
N PRO A 306 9.10 -0.92 -11.45
CA PRO A 306 8.03 -0.28 -10.68
C PRO A 306 7.06 -1.32 -10.12
N ALA A 307 6.57 -1.14 -8.91
CA ALA A 307 5.44 -1.88 -8.34
C ALA A 307 4.68 -0.97 -7.38
N VAL A 308 3.40 -1.24 -7.16
CA VAL A 308 2.65 -0.53 -6.11
C VAL A 308 3.23 -0.93 -4.76
N VAL A 309 3.57 0.04 -3.90
CA VAL A 309 4.03 -0.25 -2.53
C VAL A 309 2.88 0.01 -1.57
N VAL A 310 2.49 -1.02 -0.82
CA VAL A 310 1.40 -0.97 0.16
C VAL A 310 1.98 -1.15 1.55
N VAL A 311 1.67 -0.22 2.45
CA VAL A 311 2.20 -0.18 3.82
C VAL A 311 1.05 -0.12 4.82
N PRO A 312 0.56 -1.27 5.35
CA PRO A 312 -0.38 -1.24 6.46
C PRO A 312 0.29 -0.71 7.73
N ILE A 313 -0.33 0.28 8.38
CA ILE A 313 0.21 0.91 9.59
C ILE A 313 -0.46 0.31 10.82
N LEU A 314 0.31 -0.38 11.65
CA LEU A 314 -0.20 -0.99 12.88
C LEU A 314 -0.60 0.09 13.93
N PRO A 315 -1.75 -0.01 14.62
CA PRO A 315 -2.02 0.77 15.83
C PRO A 315 -1.13 0.32 16.99
N ALA A 316 -0.68 1.25 17.84
CA ALA A 316 0.02 0.89 19.06
C ALA A 316 -0.99 0.30 20.03
N LEU A 317 -0.87 -0.98 20.32
CA LEU A 317 -1.84 -1.69 21.15
C LEU A 317 -1.58 -1.41 22.64
N PRO A 318 -2.62 -1.33 23.50
CA PRO A 318 -2.41 -1.29 24.93
C PRO A 318 -1.67 -2.55 25.40
N PRO A 319 -0.83 -2.47 26.45
CA PRO A 319 -0.15 -3.65 26.97
C PRO A 319 -1.15 -4.71 27.45
N GLY A 320 -0.79 -5.98 27.33
CA GLY A 320 -1.58 -7.11 27.83
C GLY A 320 -1.82 -8.19 26.77
N LYS A 321 -1.84 -9.45 27.23
CA LYS A 321 -1.95 -10.65 26.37
C LYS A 321 -3.16 -10.65 25.44
N GLU A 322 -4.28 -10.07 25.87
CA GLU A 322 -5.48 -9.98 25.03
C GLU A 322 -5.26 -9.05 23.83
N ASN A 323 -4.69 -7.87 24.08
CA ASN A 323 -4.41 -6.88 23.05
C ASN A 323 -3.37 -7.40 22.05
N GLU A 324 -2.34 -8.10 22.51
CA GLU A 324 -1.29 -8.69 21.65
C GLU A 324 -1.85 -9.60 20.55
N ARG A 325 -2.99 -10.26 20.77
CA ARG A 325 -3.64 -11.11 19.75
C ARG A 325 -4.11 -10.33 18.52
N PHE A 326 -4.36 -9.03 18.68
CA PHE A 326 -4.76 -8.14 17.59
C PHE A 326 -3.58 -7.59 16.79
N ALA A 327 -2.34 -7.82 17.22
CA ALA A 327 -1.16 -7.36 16.52
C ALA A 327 -1.15 -7.88 15.07
N TRP A 328 -1.08 -6.95 14.12
CA TRP A 328 -1.08 -7.18 12.68
C TRP A 328 -2.30 -7.89 12.11
N GLN A 329 -3.38 -8.08 12.88
CA GLN A 329 -4.62 -8.62 12.32
C GLN A 329 -5.34 -7.55 11.48
N PRO A 330 -5.99 -7.92 10.36
CA PRO A 330 -6.03 -9.26 9.75
C PRO A 330 -4.82 -9.56 8.84
N PHE A 331 -3.92 -8.60 8.65
CA PHE A 331 -2.83 -8.62 7.68
C PHE A 331 -1.68 -9.61 7.96
N ASN A 332 -1.68 -10.31 9.08
CA ASN A 332 -0.73 -11.40 9.37
C ASN A 332 -1.26 -12.78 8.94
N SER A 333 -2.26 -12.81 8.06
CA SER A 333 -2.76 -14.00 7.37
C SER A 333 -2.71 -13.81 5.85
N GLN A 334 -2.62 -14.91 5.10
CA GLN A 334 -2.61 -14.86 3.64
C GLN A 334 -3.94 -14.31 3.10
N GLU A 335 -5.07 -14.78 3.62
CA GLU A 335 -6.40 -14.24 3.27
C GLU A 335 -6.49 -12.73 3.54
N GLY A 336 -6.09 -12.28 4.73
CA GLY A 336 -6.17 -10.87 5.11
C GLY A 336 -5.27 -9.95 4.28
N THR A 337 -4.05 -10.41 3.99
CA THR A 337 -3.12 -9.68 3.11
C THR A 337 -3.68 -9.62 1.70
N HIS A 338 -4.15 -10.74 1.16
CA HIS A 338 -4.70 -10.79 -0.19
C HIS A 338 -5.88 -9.84 -0.38
N ARG A 339 -6.81 -9.83 0.59
CA ARG A 339 -7.95 -8.89 0.57
C ARG A 339 -7.48 -7.44 0.50
N LEU A 340 -6.54 -7.05 1.37
CA LEU A 340 -5.98 -5.70 1.38
C LEU A 340 -5.40 -5.33 0.00
N LEU A 341 -4.57 -6.21 -0.58
CA LEU A 341 -3.90 -5.91 -1.85
C LEU A 341 -4.89 -5.80 -3.01
N LEU A 342 -5.89 -6.69 -3.07
CA LEU A 342 -6.97 -6.60 -4.06
C LEU A 342 -7.73 -5.28 -3.93
N GLU A 343 -8.12 -4.90 -2.72
CA GLU A 343 -8.86 -3.66 -2.51
C GLU A 343 -8.03 -2.42 -2.89
N VAL A 344 -6.72 -2.42 -2.62
CA VAL A 344 -5.84 -1.32 -3.06
C VAL A 344 -5.78 -1.26 -4.59
N VAL A 345 -5.57 -2.40 -5.26
CA VAL A 345 -5.49 -2.44 -6.73
C VAL A 345 -6.82 -2.01 -7.36
N ARG A 346 -7.96 -2.45 -6.82
CA ARG A 346 -9.30 -2.02 -7.27
C ARG A 346 -9.55 -0.55 -7.01
N PHE A 347 -9.15 -0.04 -5.84
CA PHE A 347 -9.19 1.39 -5.55
C PHE A 347 -8.37 2.16 -6.59
N LEU A 348 -7.12 1.80 -6.85
CA LEU A 348 -6.31 2.47 -7.87
C LEU A 348 -6.95 2.41 -9.27
N HIS A 349 -7.53 1.27 -9.66
CA HIS A 349 -8.18 1.08 -10.96
C HIS A 349 -9.43 1.94 -11.16
N ARG A 350 -10.32 2.01 -10.15
CA ARG A 350 -11.54 2.86 -10.16
C ARG A 350 -11.22 4.29 -10.60
N PHE A 351 -10.06 4.71 -10.18
CA PHE A 351 -9.53 6.03 -10.34
C PHE A 351 -8.57 6.20 -11.54
N GLY A 352 -8.46 5.16 -12.37
CA GLY A 352 -7.78 5.21 -13.67
C GLY A 352 -6.34 4.73 -13.69
N TYR A 353 -5.84 4.11 -12.62
CA TYR A 353 -4.55 3.43 -12.63
C TYR A 353 -4.61 2.11 -13.42
N GLY A 354 -3.59 1.82 -14.24
CA GLY A 354 -3.48 0.56 -14.98
C GLY A 354 -4.52 0.34 -16.10
N GLY A 355 -5.31 1.37 -16.46
CA GLY A 355 -6.27 1.29 -17.56
C GLY A 355 -5.61 1.53 -18.93
N SER A 356 -5.96 0.71 -19.92
CA SER A 356 -5.55 0.94 -21.32
C SER A 356 -6.27 2.16 -21.88
N GLY A 357 -5.54 3.10 -22.48
CA GLY A 357 -6.15 4.10 -23.38
C GLY A 357 -6.28 5.55 -22.88
N SER A 358 -5.77 5.92 -21.71
CA SER A 358 -5.61 7.36 -21.42
C SER A 358 -4.49 7.53 -20.42
N GLY A 359 -3.45 8.27 -20.77
CA GLY A 359 -2.43 8.75 -19.83
C GLY A 359 -3.06 9.57 -18.71
N THR A 360 -3.66 8.88 -17.74
CA THR A 360 -4.17 9.42 -16.49
C THR A 360 -2.95 9.94 -15.77
N ASP A 361 -2.84 11.27 -15.78
CA ASP A 361 -1.74 11.95 -15.14
C ASP A 361 -1.84 11.75 -13.64
N PHE A 362 -1.11 10.76 -13.15
CA PHE A 362 -0.98 10.43 -11.74
C PHE A 362 -0.37 11.60 -10.94
N SER A 363 0.12 12.69 -11.59
CA SER A 363 0.49 13.92 -10.90
C SER A 363 -0.67 14.53 -10.10
N ARG A 364 -1.92 14.33 -10.56
CA ARG A 364 -3.13 14.77 -9.83
C ARG A 364 -3.38 13.97 -8.55
N TRP A 365 -2.64 12.88 -8.33
CA TRP A 365 -2.76 11.99 -7.16
C TRP A 365 -1.78 12.36 -6.06
N GLN A 366 -0.97 13.38 -6.28
CA GLN A 366 0.00 13.83 -5.31
C GLN A 366 -0.68 14.70 -4.27
N GLY A 367 -0.89 14.11 -3.10
CA GLY A 367 -1.36 14.79 -1.91
C GLY A 367 -2.88 14.87 -1.78
N GLY A 368 -3.31 15.46 -0.67
CA GLY A 368 -4.69 15.47 -0.16
C GLY A 368 -5.68 16.21 -1.06
N THR A 369 -5.93 15.70 -2.26
CA THR A 369 -6.95 16.18 -3.21
C THR A 369 -8.37 16.05 -2.67
N ALA A 370 -8.53 15.30 -1.58
CA ALA A 370 -9.70 15.33 -0.72
C ALA A 370 -10.09 16.78 -0.32
N PRO A 371 -11.36 17.21 -0.48
CA PRO A 371 -11.89 18.37 0.21
C PRO A 371 -11.72 18.21 1.72
N VAL A 372 -11.59 19.33 2.43
CA VAL A 372 -11.46 19.30 3.90
C VAL A 372 -12.65 18.54 4.51
N GLY A 373 -12.36 17.50 5.29
CA GLY A 373 -13.38 16.68 5.93
C GLY A 373 -14.27 15.86 4.98
N ARG A 374 -13.91 15.72 3.69
CA ARG A 374 -14.66 14.92 2.71
C ARG A 374 -13.70 14.09 1.85
N LEU A 375 -14.19 12.99 1.30
CA LEU A 375 -13.47 12.25 0.25
C LEU A 375 -13.41 13.12 -1.02
N PRO A 376 -12.34 13.05 -1.83
CA PRO A 376 -12.34 13.75 -3.10
C PRO A 376 -13.46 13.20 -3.98
N PRO A 377 -14.13 14.07 -4.76
CA PRO A 377 -14.89 13.55 -5.88
C PRO A 377 -13.91 12.71 -6.71
N LEU A 378 -14.35 11.52 -7.13
CA LEU A 378 -13.62 10.72 -8.09
C LEU A 378 -13.18 11.65 -9.22
N PRO A 379 -11.88 11.67 -9.63
CA PRO A 379 -11.44 12.50 -10.73
C PRO A 379 -12.37 12.17 -11.88
N ALA A 380 -13.14 13.16 -12.33
CA ALA A 380 -14.07 12.98 -13.43
C ALA A 380 -13.27 12.35 -14.57
N ALA A 381 -13.51 11.06 -14.82
CA ALA A 381 -12.80 10.38 -15.86
C ALA A 381 -13.08 11.19 -17.13
N ARG A 382 -12.03 11.62 -17.85
CA ARG A 382 -12.21 12.29 -19.15
C ARG A 382 -13.05 11.35 -19.99
N ARG A 383 -14.37 11.62 -20.10
CA ARG A 383 -15.43 10.79 -20.72
C ARG A 383 -14.93 9.38 -21.02
N SER A 384 -14.80 8.54 -19.99
CA SER A 384 -14.09 7.28 -20.15
C SER A 384 -15.03 6.22 -20.66
N SER A 385 -14.92 5.96 -21.97
CA SER A 385 -15.23 4.68 -22.60
C SER A 385 -16.71 4.25 -22.61
N SER A 386 -17.21 3.80 -23.76
CA SER A 386 -18.43 3.00 -23.85
C SER A 386 -18.18 1.49 -23.62
N VAL A 387 -16.94 1.14 -23.27
CA VAL A 387 -16.45 -0.23 -23.12
C VAL A 387 -15.99 -0.45 -21.69
N SER A 388 -16.54 -1.46 -21.03
CA SER A 388 -16.09 -1.87 -19.70
C SER A 388 -14.70 -2.49 -19.79
N ALA A 389 -13.76 -1.93 -19.02
CA ALA A 389 -12.45 -2.52 -18.82
C ALA A 389 -12.46 -3.29 -17.50
N PRO A 390 -12.12 -4.60 -17.51
CA PRO A 390 -12.00 -5.31 -16.26
C PRO A 390 -10.83 -4.72 -15.45
N PRO A 391 -10.95 -4.67 -14.13
CA PRO A 391 -9.84 -4.27 -13.27
C PRO A 391 -8.61 -5.15 -13.49
N PRO A 392 -7.40 -4.59 -13.26
CA PRO A 392 -6.16 -5.34 -13.33
C PRO A 392 -6.15 -6.48 -12.31
N ALA A 393 -5.63 -7.63 -12.75
CA ALA A 393 -5.30 -8.72 -11.85
C ALA A 393 -4.17 -8.30 -10.89
N LEU A 394 -4.13 -8.94 -9.72
CA LEU A 394 -2.97 -8.85 -8.85
C LEU A 394 -1.82 -9.64 -9.49
N GLY A 395 -0.72 -8.96 -9.77
CA GLY A 395 0.50 -9.53 -10.35
C GLY A 395 1.42 -10.12 -9.29
N ASN A 396 2.73 -10.06 -9.52
CA ASN A 396 3.69 -10.62 -8.58
C ASN A 396 3.65 -9.86 -7.24
N VAL A 397 3.48 -10.61 -6.15
CA VAL A 397 3.48 -10.06 -4.79
C VAL A 397 4.82 -10.32 -4.12
N THR A 398 5.39 -9.25 -3.57
CA THR A 398 6.53 -9.27 -2.66
C THR A 398 6.05 -8.96 -1.24
N VAL A 399 6.37 -9.82 -0.28
CA VAL A 399 6.19 -9.53 1.15
C VAL A 399 7.53 -9.06 1.70
N SER A 400 7.54 -7.89 2.33
CA SER A 400 8.74 -7.27 2.88
C SER A 400 8.51 -6.78 4.30
N GLY A 401 9.54 -6.83 5.15
CA GLY A 401 9.49 -6.23 6.48
C GLY A 401 10.85 -5.79 6.99
N PHE A 402 10.80 -4.87 7.95
CA PHE A 402 11.96 -4.30 8.63
C PHE A 402 11.82 -4.40 10.16
N SER A 403 12.90 -4.74 10.86
CA SER A 403 12.93 -4.75 12.32
C SER A 403 11.86 -5.67 12.94
N SER A 404 11.09 -5.19 13.92
CA SER A 404 10.00 -5.93 14.56
C SER A 404 8.79 -6.21 13.65
N ALA A 405 8.81 -5.80 12.38
CA ALA A 405 7.82 -6.21 11.38
C ALA A 405 7.69 -7.73 11.22
N ILE A 406 8.73 -8.48 11.60
CA ILE A 406 8.71 -9.95 11.61
C ILE A 406 7.50 -10.51 12.36
N MET A 407 7.04 -9.84 13.42
CA MET A 407 5.85 -10.25 14.17
C MET A 407 4.57 -10.26 13.31
N GLY A 408 4.53 -9.45 12.25
CA GLY A 408 3.43 -9.40 11.29
C GLY A 408 3.63 -10.33 10.10
N ILE A 409 4.82 -10.35 9.50
CA ILE A 409 5.06 -11.10 8.26
C ILE A 409 5.39 -12.58 8.48
N PHE A 410 6.09 -12.95 9.56
CA PHE A 410 6.45 -14.35 9.82
C PHE A 410 5.23 -15.28 9.87
N PRO A 411 4.10 -14.90 10.50
CA PRO A 411 2.87 -15.67 10.42
C PRO A 411 2.43 -16.03 8.99
N LEU A 412 2.66 -15.17 7.98
CA LEU A 412 2.22 -15.41 6.59
C LEU A 412 2.82 -16.68 5.97
N LEU A 413 3.99 -17.12 6.43
CA LEU A 413 4.63 -18.36 5.99
C LEU A 413 3.80 -19.61 6.31
N THR A 414 2.83 -19.51 7.23
CA THR A 414 2.05 -20.67 7.70
C THR A 414 0.57 -20.40 7.92
N ARG A 415 0.19 -19.16 8.24
CA ARG A 415 -1.18 -18.76 8.56
C ARG A 415 -1.91 -18.38 7.28
N LYS A 416 -2.63 -19.35 6.73
CA LYS A 416 -3.52 -19.13 5.58
C LYS A 416 -4.68 -18.22 5.97
N GLU A 417 -5.36 -18.56 7.05
CA GLU A 417 -6.64 -17.96 7.41
C GLU A 417 -6.53 -16.92 8.53
N ILE A 418 -7.49 -16.00 8.57
CA ILE A 418 -7.64 -15.03 9.67
C ILE A 418 -7.88 -15.76 11.00
N SER A 419 -7.08 -15.45 12.02
CA SER A 419 -7.11 -16.18 13.30
C SER A 419 -8.11 -15.64 14.32
N LEU A 420 -8.73 -14.48 14.05
CA LEU A 420 -9.75 -13.87 14.91
C LEU A 420 -11.03 -13.57 14.07
N PRO A 421 -11.69 -14.58 13.50
CA PRO A 421 -12.82 -14.38 12.59
C PRO A 421 -14.02 -13.66 13.24
N ASP A 422 -14.20 -13.74 14.56
CA ASP A 422 -15.28 -13.02 15.27
C ASP A 422 -15.03 -11.50 15.33
N ARG A 423 -13.78 -11.06 15.17
CA ARG A 423 -13.37 -9.64 15.18
C ARG A 423 -13.04 -9.14 13.77
N PHE A 424 -12.60 -10.05 12.89
CA PHE A 424 -12.30 -9.79 11.50
C PHE A 424 -13.01 -10.85 10.63
N PRO A 425 -14.33 -10.72 10.42
CA PRO A 425 -15.10 -11.69 9.65
C PRO A 425 -14.50 -11.93 8.26
N ARG A 426 -14.32 -13.20 7.89
CA ARG A 426 -13.64 -13.56 6.63
C ARG A 426 -14.37 -13.05 5.39
N HIS A 427 -15.69 -12.90 5.42
CA HIS A 427 -16.43 -12.33 4.29
C HIS A 427 -16.14 -10.83 4.08
N LEU A 428 -15.62 -10.11 5.09
CA LEU A 428 -15.24 -8.70 5.00
C LEU A 428 -13.73 -8.52 4.82
N PHE A 429 -12.96 -9.29 5.56
CA PHE A 429 -11.51 -9.12 5.68
C PHE A 429 -10.70 -10.22 5.00
N GLY A 430 -11.31 -11.34 4.63
CA GLY A 430 -10.65 -12.49 4.03
C GLY A 430 -10.67 -12.46 2.51
N GLY A 431 -9.50 -12.64 1.92
CA GLY A 431 -9.31 -12.95 0.50
C GLY A 431 -9.24 -14.46 0.28
N ASP A 432 -8.62 -14.85 -0.82
CA ASP A 432 -8.31 -16.25 -1.14
C ASP A 432 -6.82 -16.55 -0.86
N ALA A 433 -6.52 -17.38 0.14
CA ALA A 433 -5.14 -17.74 0.47
C ALA A 433 -4.43 -18.52 -0.66
N ALA A 434 -5.13 -19.35 -1.41
CA ALA A 434 -4.52 -20.12 -2.50
C ALA A 434 -4.19 -19.20 -3.69
N ALA A 435 -5.07 -18.27 -4.02
CA ALA A 435 -4.79 -17.24 -5.02
C ALA A 435 -3.60 -16.36 -4.61
N PHE A 436 -3.51 -15.99 -3.32
CA PHE A 436 -2.36 -15.25 -2.79
C PHE A 436 -1.06 -16.04 -2.90
N ASP A 437 -1.05 -17.29 -2.44
CA ASP A 437 0.12 -18.18 -2.54
C ASP A 437 0.57 -18.38 -4.00
N GLY A 438 -0.40 -18.38 -4.93
CA GLY A 438 -0.19 -18.44 -6.36
C GLY A 438 0.43 -17.19 -6.99
N VAL A 439 0.40 -16.03 -6.33
CA VAL A 439 1.03 -14.77 -6.80
C VAL A 439 2.17 -14.29 -5.91
N TRP A 440 2.35 -14.87 -4.72
CA TRP A 440 3.42 -14.53 -3.79
C TRP A 440 4.76 -15.09 -4.26
N ARG A 441 5.56 -14.23 -4.88
CA ARG A 441 6.86 -14.57 -5.45
C ARG A 441 8.02 -14.30 -4.53
N GLU A 442 7.98 -13.24 -3.72
CA GLU A 442 9.19 -12.79 -3.02
C GLU A 442 9.01 -12.57 -1.53
N TRP A 443 10.09 -12.86 -0.79
CA TRP A 443 10.27 -12.52 0.61
C TRP A 443 11.51 -11.67 0.81
N TRP A 444 11.33 -10.46 1.34
CA TRP A 444 12.40 -9.52 1.62
C TRP A 444 12.51 -9.26 3.13
N ASP A 445 13.54 -9.86 3.73
CA ASP A 445 13.99 -9.58 5.09
C ASP A 445 14.98 -8.42 5.04
N LEU A 446 14.52 -7.25 5.49
CA LEU A 446 15.29 -6.02 5.47
C LEU A 446 15.68 -5.67 6.90
N ASP A 447 16.58 -6.47 7.47
CA ASP A 447 17.09 -6.35 8.84
C ASP A 447 16.01 -6.62 9.90
N LEU A 448 15.33 -7.77 9.79
CA LEU A 448 14.34 -8.19 10.79
C LEU A 448 14.99 -8.45 12.16
N GLU A 449 14.26 -8.11 13.23
CA GLU A 449 14.70 -8.34 14.61
C GLU A 449 14.49 -9.81 14.98
N LEU A 450 15.56 -10.61 14.96
CA LEU A 450 15.50 -12.05 15.24
C LEU A 450 15.80 -12.41 16.70
N LYS A 451 15.87 -11.44 17.62
CA LYS A 451 15.96 -11.72 19.07
C LYS A 451 14.65 -12.35 19.54
N ALA A 452 14.73 -13.63 19.93
CA ALA A 452 13.56 -14.41 20.32
C ALA A 452 12.87 -13.85 21.57
N GLU A 453 13.63 -13.20 22.45
CA GLU A 453 13.12 -12.55 23.66
C GLU A 453 12.25 -11.33 23.33
N ALA A 454 12.54 -10.65 22.22
CA ALA A 454 11.81 -9.45 21.78
C ALA A 454 10.59 -9.80 20.92
N THR A 455 10.67 -10.87 20.13
CA THR A 455 9.64 -11.18 19.10
C THR A 455 8.87 -12.47 19.35
N GLY A 456 9.33 -13.33 20.24
CA GLY A 456 8.80 -14.68 20.44
C GLY A 456 9.14 -15.65 19.29
N ILE A 457 9.99 -15.24 18.34
CA ILE A 457 10.33 -16.01 17.14
C ILE A 457 11.79 -16.44 17.22
N SER A 458 12.04 -17.76 17.30
CA SER A 458 13.41 -18.26 17.26
C SER A 458 13.97 -18.19 15.83
N ALA A 459 15.26 -17.90 15.70
CA ALA A 459 15.91 -17.86 14.38
C ALA A 459 15.84 -19.21 13.64
N ALA A 460 15.90 -20.33 14.37
CA ALA A 460 15.77 -21.66 13.79
C ALA A 460 14.35 -21.94 13.25
N ASP A 461 13.32 -21.50 13.97
CA ASP A 461 11.93 -21.61 13.48
C ASP A 461 11.68 -20.69 12.29
N TYR A 462 12.26 -19.48 12.33
CA TYR A 462 12.23 -18.55 11.21
C TYR A 462 12.84 -19.16 9.96
N GLU A 463 14.10 -19.59 10.04
CA GLU A 463 14.82 -20.21 8.92
C GLU A 463 14.08 -21.44 8.38
N ARG A 464 13.61 -22.33 9.25
CA ARG A 464 12.88 -23.54 8.83
C ARG A 464 11.64 -23.20 8.00
N ARG A 465 10.79 -22.30 8.47
CA ARG A 465 9.54 -21.94 7.77
C ARG A 465 9.81 -21.16 6.50
N LEU A 466 10.82 -20.29 6.52
CA LEU A 466 11.24 -19.53 5.35
C LEU A 466 11.71 -20.46 4.21
N LEU A 467 12.54 -21.46 4.54
CA LEU A 467 13.02 -22.44 3.58
C LEU A 467 11.90 -23.38 3.09
N GLN A 468 10.95 -23.74 3.95
CA GLN A 468 9.76 -24.49 3.54
C GLN A 468 8.92 -23.71 2.52
N TRP A 469 8.69 -22.41 2.76
CA TRP A 469 8.03 -21.55 1.79
C TRP A 469 8.85 -21.46 0.50
N PHE A 470 10.14 -21.17 0.58
CA PHE A 470 11.00 -21.03 -0.59
C PHE A 470 11.03 -22.29 -1.47
N ALA A 471 11.08 -23.48 -0.86
CA ALA A 471 11.05 -24.77 -1.57
C ALA A 471 9.68 -25.12 -2.15
N GLY A 472 8.59 -24.50 -1.69
CA GLY A 472 7.23 -24.80 -2.11
C GLY A 472 6.83 -24.27 -3.50
N GLY A 473 7.67 -23.46 -4.16
CA GLY A 473 7.40 -22.92 -5.50
C GLY A 473 8.67 -22.71 -6.30
N ASN A 474 8.63 -23.01 -7.60
CA ASN A 474 9.82 -22.96 -8.48
C ASN A 474 10.27 -21.54 -8.85
N ASP A 475 9.41 -20.54 -8.66
CA ASP A 475 9.64 -19.14 -9.00
C ASP A 475 9.80 -18.24 -7.78
N ARG A 476 9.73 -18.80 -6.56
CA ARG A 476 9.90 -18.06 -5.32
C ARG A 476 11.32 -17.51 -5.20
N ARG A 477 11.44 -16.30 -4.68
CA ARG A 477 12.71 -15.61 -4.45
C ARG A 477 12.85 -15.14 -3.02
N LEU A 478 14.07 -15.16 -2.54
CA LEU A 478 14.42 -14.84 -1.17
C LEU A 478 15.52 -13.78 -1.12
N ARG A 479 15.34 -12.74 -0.30
CA ARG A 479 16.34 -11.68 -0.11
C ARG A 479 16.48 -11.40 1.38
N LEU A 480 17.66 -11.62 1.95
CA LEU A 480 17.98 -11.34 3.35
C LEU A 480 19.08 -10.28 3.42
N TYR A 481 18.87 -9.23 4.19
CA TYR A 481 19.89 -8.24 4.48
C TYR A 481 19.89 -7.96 5.96
N HIS A 482 21.00 -8.23 6.64
CA HIS A 482 21.10 -8.00 8.07
C HIS A 482 22.37 -7.24 8.41
N CYS A 483 22.34 -6.58 9.55
CA CYS A 483 23.54 -6.08 10.20
C CYS A 483 23.75 -6.70 11.59
N ASP A 484 24.92 -6.42 12.16
CA ASP A 484 25.27 -6.84 13.52
C ASP A 484 24.36 -6.25 14.62
N HIS A 485 23.57 -5.19 14.34
CA HIS A 485 22.57 -4.66 15.28
C HIS A 485 21.46 -5.67 15.62
N THR A 486 20.97 -6.40 14.61
CA THR A 486 19.87 -7.37 14.75
C THR A 486 20.41 -8.80 14.93
N MET A 487 21.52 -9.15 14.29
CA MET A 487 22.12 -10.49 14.39
C MET A 487 23.10 -10.66 15.56
N GLY A 488 23.59 -9.56 16.13
CA GLY A 488 24.67 -9.58 17.12
C GLY A 488 25.98 -10.12 16.55
N LYS A 489 26.76 -10.79 17.40
CA LYS A 489 28.09 -11.33 17.06
C LYS A 489 28.05 -12.74 16.46
N THR A 490 26.88 -13.36 16.36
CA THR A 490 26.76 -14.74 15.84
C THR A 490 27.18 -14.77 14.37
N PRO A 491 28.08 -15.69 13.95
CA PRO A 491 28.40 -15.86 12.53
C PRO A 491 27.16 -16.19 11.70
N PRO A 492 26.98 -15.61 10.50
CA PRO A 492 25.82 -15.87 9.65
C PRO A 492 25.59 -17.36 9.39
N ALA A 493 26.63 -18.12 9.04
CA ALA A 493 26.53 -19.58 8.81
C ALA A 493 26.07 -20.39 10.03
N ARG A 494 26.22 -19.85 11.25
CA ARG A 494 25.66 -20.47 12.47
C ARG A 494 24.23 -20.03 12.73
N ARG A 495 23.90 -18.78 12.40
CA ARG A 495 22.55 -18.21 12.58
C ARG A 495 21.55 -18.76 11.57
N PHE A 496 22.01 -18.95 10.33
CA PHE A 496 21.25 -19.46 9.19
C PHE A 496 21.94 -20.71 8.63
N ALA A 497 21.99 -21.77 9.45
CA ALA A 497 22.77 -22.97 9.16
C ALA A 497 22.18 -23.80 8.01
N ALA A 498 20.87 -23.78 7.83
CA ALA A 498 20.23 -24.50 6.73
C ALA A 498 20.34 -23.74 5.41
N LEU A 499 20.20 -22.42 5.42
CA LEU A 499 20.39 -21.55 4.26
C LEU A 499 21.84 -21.62 3.77
N ALA A 500 22.81 -21.60 4.68
CA ALA A 500 24.24 -21.74 4.35
C ALA A 500 24.61 -23.09 3.70
N ARG A 501 23.74 -24.11 3.79
CA ARG A 501 23.95 -25.41 3.10
C ARG A 501 23.40 -25.43 1.69
N LEU A 502 22.56 -24.47 1.31
CA LEU A 502 22.08 -24.38 -0.06
C LEU A 502 23.24 -24.02 -1.00
N PRO A 503 23.24 -24.48 -2.27
CA PRO A 503 24.25 -24.10 -3.23
C PRO A 503 24.30 -22.57 -3.42
N HIS A 504 25.45 -21.97 -3.14
CA HIS A 504 25.68 -20.53 -3.32
C HIS A 504 27.15 -20.23 -3.58
N LYS A 505 27.38 -19.06 -4.16
CA LYS A 505 28.68 -18.39 -4.18
C LYS A 505 28.74 -17.47 -2.98
N ALA A 506 29.83 -17.56 -2.21
CA ALA A 506 30.09 -16.65 -1.12
C ALA A 506 31.11 -15.59 -1.55
N ALA A 507 30.80 -14.32 -1.30
CA ALA A 507 31.77 -13.25 -1.32
C ALA A 507 31.99 -12.80 0.13
N VAL A 508 33.25 -12.75 0.57
CA VAL A 508 33.59 -12.38 1.94
C VAL A 508 34.51 -11.16 1.88
N LEU A 509 34.14 -10.14 2.62
CA LEU A 509 35.03 -9.04 2.99
C LEU A 509 35.45 -9.29 4.43
N PRO A 510 36.69 -9.77 4.67
CA PRO A 510 37.13 -10.15 6.00
C PRO A 510 36.88 -9.04 7.03
N GLY A 511 36.10 -9.37 8.07
CA GLY A 511 35.76 -8.45 9.15
C GLY A 511 34.69 -7.40 8.82
N LEU A 512 34.19 -7.32 7.58
CA LEU A 512 33.27 -6.26 7.14
C LEU A 512 31.91 -6.78 6.64
N ALA A 513 31.89 -7.84 5.82
CA ALA A 513 30.64 -8.43 5.34
C ALA A 513 30.81 -9.86 4.83
N GLU A 514 29.69 -10.56 4.78
CA GLU A 514 29.55 -11.86 4.14
C GLU A 514 28.29 -11.83 3.27
N GLU A 515 28.44 -12.19 1.99
CA GLU A 515 27.35 -12.21 1.03
C GLU A 515 27.25 -13.57 0.37
N TRP A 516 26.03 -14.09 0.27
CA TRP A 516 25.70 -15.37 -0.34
C TRP A 516 24.74 -15.14 -1.49
N HIS A 517 25.09 -15.69 -2.65
CA HIS A 517 24.31 -15.58 -3.88
C HIS A 517 24.09 -16.96 -4.47
N SER A 518 22.83 -17.34 -4.63
CA SER A 518 22.48 -18.51 -5.44
C SER A 518 22.96 -18.38 -6.88
N GLY A 519 23.34 -19.51 -7.50
CA GLY A 519 23.77 -19.52 -8.90
C GLY A 519 22.67 -19.13 -9.90
N ASP A 520 21.40 -19.35 -9.53
CA ASP A 520 20.21 -19.03 -10.32
C ASP A 520 19.59 -17.66 -9.95
N GLY A 521 20.17 -16.93 -8.99
CA GLY A 521 19.67 -15.65 -8.52
C GLY A 521 18.34 -15.72 -7.76
N ARG A 522 17.83 -16.91 -7.42
CA ARG A 522 16.58 -17.06 -6.67
C ARG A 522 16.71 -16.64 -5.22
N TRP A 523 17.88 -16.75 -4.62
CA TRP A 523 18.13 -16.20 -3.29
C TRP A 523 19.45 -15.44 -3.16
N THR A 524 19.42 -14.41 -2.30
CA THR A 524 20.57 -13.63 -1.88
C THR A 524 20.47 -13.38 -0.38
N ALA A 525 21.60 -13.48 0.32
CA ALA A 525 21.72 -13.06 1.71
C ALA A 525 22.97 -12.18 1.88
N ALA A 526 22.87 -11.05 2.55
CA ALA A 526 24.00 -10.18 2.85
C ALA A 526 24.01 -9.80 4.32
N PHE A 527 25.19 -9.95 4.94
CA PHE A 527 25.40 -9.77 6.36
C PHE A 527 26.51 -8.75 6.58
N TYR A 528 26.12 -7.54 6.99
CA TYR A 528 27.02 -6.42 7.11
C TYR A 528 27.47 -6.19 8.56
N ARG A 529 28.72 -5.83 8.77
CA ARG A 529 29.21 -5.33 10.06
C ARG A 529 29.05 -3.82 10.14
N ALA A 530 28.90 -3.29 11.35
CA ALA A 530 28.79 -1.85 11.59
C ALA A 530 29.95 -1.06 10.96
N GLY A 531 31.16 -1.62 10.95
CA GLY A 531 32.32 -1.00 10.34
C GLY A 531 32.17 -0.76 8.83
N LEU A 532 31.44 -1.62 8.11
CA LEU A 532 31.16 -1.43 6.69
C LEU A 532 30.11 -0.33 6.47
N LEU A 533 29.11 -0.28 7.33
CA LEU A 533 27.94 0.60 7.25
C LEU A 533 28.15 1.98 7.89
N ARG A 534 29.36 2.28 8.38
CA ARG A 534 29.75 3.57 8.94
C ARG A 534 30.87 4.22 8.12
N ALA A 535 30.82 5.54 8.05
CA ALA A 535 31.81 6.38 7.40
C ALA A 535 32.17 7.58 8.27
N ARG A 536 33.31 8.20 8.02
CA ARG A 536 33.70 9.47 8.67
C ARG A 536 33.01 10.64 7.99
N THR A 537 32.77 10.51 6.69
CA THR A 537 32.10 11.51 5.86
C THR A 537 30.89 10.92 5.14
N ARG A 538 29.92 11.78 4.80
CA ARG A 538 28.80 11.42 3.93
C ARG A 538 28.51 12.57 2.96
N PRO A 539 28.10 12.29 1.72
CA PRO A 539 27.56 13.33 0.85
C PRO A 539 26.23 13.86 1.41
N ASP A 540 26.05 15.17 1.41
CA ASP A 540 24.84 15.80 1.99
C ASP A 540 23.58 15.57 1.14
N ASP A 541 23.74 15.44 -0.18
CA ASP A 541 22.63 15.42 -1.16
C ASP A 541 22.31 14.03 -1.73
N VAL A 542 22.83 12.96 -1.13
CA VAL A 542 22.65 11.58 -1.62
C VAL A 542 21.80 10.75 -0.65
N LEU A 543 20.72 10.15 -1.18
CA LEU A 543 19.90 9.17 -0.46
C LEU A 543 20.19 7.72 -0.90
N PRO A 544 20.08 6.73 0.00
CA PRO A 544 19.88 6.90 1.45
C PRO A 544 21.12 7.47 2.14
N ARG A 545 20.91 8.21 3.25
CA ARG A 545 22.00 8.86 3.99
C ARG A 545 22.89 7.80 4.63
N PHE A 546 24.19 7.89 4.36
CA PHE A 546 25.18 7.00 4.96
C PHE A 546 25.35 7.33 6.47
N PRO A 547 25.32 6.34 7.38
CA PRO A 547 25.57 6.55 8.80
C PRO A 547 27.01 7.01 9.08
N LEU A 548 27.15 8.02 9.95
CA LEU A 548 28.47 8.49 10.37
C LEU A 548 28.98 7.74 11.61
N GLU A 549 30.30 7.60 11.73
CA GLU A 549 30.96 7.02 12.91
C GLU A 549 30.65 7.81 14.18
N ALA A 550 30.61 9.15 14.08
CA ALA A 550 30.20 10.05 15.15
C ALA A 550 28.70 10.34 15.08
N GLY A 551 27.97 10.11 16.18
CA GLY A 551 26.60 10.61 16.38
C GLY A 551 25.45 9.78 15.77
N ASP A 552 25.70 8.98 14.73
CA ASP A 552 24.65 8.33 13.92
C ASP A 552 24.61 6.80 14.03
N ALA A 553 25.17 6.22 15.11
CA ALA A 553 25.25 4.77 15.31
C ALA A 553 23.90 4.03 15.19
N GLY A 554 22.79 4.69 15.54
CA GLY A 554 21.43 4.14 15.41
C GLY A 554 20.90 4.09 13.97
N LEU A 555 21.57 4.72 12.99
CA LEU A 555 21.16 4.72 11.58
C LEU A 555 21.65 3.49 10.81
N ILE A 556 22.52 2.66 11.38
CA ILE A 556 22.95 1.39 10.75
C ILE A 556 21.76 0.49 10.42
N HIS A 557 20.83 0.37 11.37
CA HIS A 557 19.65 -0.47 11.24
C HIS A 557 18.76 -0.04 10.05
N PRO A 558 18.27 1.22 9.97
CA PRO A 558 17.52 1.67 8.81
C PRO A 558 18.36 1.75 7.52
N PHE A 559 19.67 2.03 7.59
CA PHE A 559 20.51 2.05 6.39
C PHE A 559 20.65 0.66 5.76
N THR A 560 20.76 -0.40 6.57
CA THR A 560 20.74 -1.78 6.08
C THR A 560 19.46 -2.10 5.33
N ALA A 561 18.31 -1.67 5.87
CA ALA A 561 17.02 -1.86 5.22
C ALA A 561 16.92 -1.08 3.89
N ALA A 562 17.42 0.15 3.84
CA ALA A 562 17.43 0.97 2.63
C ALA A 562 18.32 0.37 1.52
N LEU A 563 19.54 -0.07 1.87
CA LEU A 563 20.44 -0.79 0.98
C LEU A 563 19.79 -2.08 0.45
N GLY A 564 19.26 -2.89 1.37
CA GLY A 564 18.63 -4.17 1.04
C GLY A 564 17.41 -4.01 0.13
N PHE A 565 16.54 -3.02 0.40
CA PHE A 565 15.38 -2.76 -0.43
C PHE A 565 15.78 -2.34 -1.86
N GLY A 566 16.78 -1.45 -1.99
CA GLY A 566 17.25 -1.02 -3.31
C GLY A 566 17.82 -2.16 -4.14
N HIS A 567 18.64 -3.02 -3.53
CA HIS A 567 19.17 -4.20 -4.21
C HIS A 567 18.09 -5.23 -4.52
N ALA A 568 17.22 -5.56 -3.56
CA ALA A 568 16.09 -6.48 -3.78
C ALA A 568 15.15 -6.00 -4.89
N SER A 569 14.88 -4.70 -4.94
CA SER A 569 14.06 -4.09 -6.00
C SER A 569 14.68 -4.19 -7.39
N LYS A 570 16.01 -4.19 -7.51
CA LYS A 570 16.71 -4.43 -8.79
C LYS A 570 16.64 -5.89 -9.23
N LEU A 571 16.63 -6.81 -8.26
CA LEU A 571 16.59 -8.25 -8.51
C LEU A 571 15.17 -8.84 -8.59
N ARG A 572 14.12 -8.03 -8.44
CA ARG A 572 12.71 -8.48 -8.36
C ARG A 572 12.25 -9.17 -9.64
N ALA A 573 11.58 -10.30 -9.57
CA ALA A 573 10.93 -10.95 -10.71
C ALA A 573 10.08 -9.93 -11.52
N VAL A 574 10.16 -10.05 -12.84
CA VAL A 574 9.37 -9.31 -13.83
C VAL A 574 8.52 -10.30 -14.58
#